data_AF-A0A832XE09-F1
#
_entry.id   AF-A0A832XE09-F1
#
_cell.length_a   1.000
_cell.length_b   1.000
_cell.length_c   1.000
_cell.angle_alpha   90.00
_cell.angle_beta   90.00
_cell.angle_gamma   90.00
#
_symmetry.space_group_name_H-M   'P 1'
#
loop_
_entity.id
_entity.type
_entity.pdbx_description
1 polymer ?
#
loop_
_entity_poly.entity_id
_entity_poly.type
_entity_poly.pdbx_seq_one_letter_code
_entity_poly.pdbx_strand_id
1 'polypeptide(L)'
;MKFAWVRPTGTWNDRKDAIVSALESGIDNIIDFDNSESIKELGNVKIISDKENSDILLLGNDEKVSVEDVKEAQSKDKEVAVYVEINNKEDELLVSKLGTVADYVILKGKNWKVIPLENIIASLQNRSSKIMVDVPNYEEAKLALETMEHGSDGVLLSSNDANEIRRLGSLIEKTSKEIYELKEATVTKVESVGLGDRVCVDTCSIMEVGEGMLIGSFASGLFMVHSESLESEYVASRPFRVNAGAVHAYVMTPGNKTRYLSELEAGDEVITINTKGEAKTAIIGRSKIERRPLMMIEAENNGQKIKTLVQNAETIRLVSEKGEPISVS
;
A
#
# COMPACT_ATOMS: atom_id res chain seq x y z
N MET A 1 -6.11 1.70 4.24
CA MET A 1 -5.62 1.76 2.85
C MET A 1 -6.79 1.49 1.94
N LYS A 2 -6.95 2.26 0.86
CA LYS A 2 -8.01 1.99 -0.12
C LYS A 2 -7.71 0.67 -0.86
N PHE A 3 -8.73 -0.06 -1.29
CA PHE A 3 -8.56 -1.28 -2.08
C PHE A 3 -9.61 -1.37 -3.19
N ALA A 4 -9.48 -2.33 -4.10
CA ALA A 4 -10.54 -2.65 -5.05
C ALA A 4 -10.66 -4.13 -5.31
N TRP A 5 -11.87 -4.52 -5.70
CA TRP A 5 -12.22 -5.83 -6.21
C TRP A 5 -12.67 -5.68 -7.67
N VAL A 6 -12.57 -6.75 -8.46
CA VAL A 6 -13.06 -6.75 -9.86
C VAL A 6 -14.12 -7.83 -10.02
N ARG A 7 -15.20 -7.49 -10.74
CA ARG A 7 -16.23 -8.43 -11.19
C ARG A 7 -16.34 -8.41 -12.72
N PRO A 8 -15.51 -9.19 -13.43
CA PRO A 8 -15.69 -9.40 -14.85
C PRO A 8 -17.00 -10.16 -15.13
N THR A 9 -17.64 -9.89 -16.27
CA THR A 9 -18.96 -10.43 -16.64
C THR A 9 -18.93 -11.16 -17.98
N GLY A 10 -19.87 -12.08 -18.22
CA GLY A 10 -19.92 -12.86 -19.45
C GLY A 10 -19.22 -14.21 -19.36
N THR A 11 -18.83 -14.77 -20.50
CA THR A 11 -18.22 -16.11 -20.58
C THR A 11 -16.77 -16.10 -20.11
N TRP A 12 -16.18 -17.28 -19.87
CA TRP A 12 -14.75 -17.39 -19.52
C TRP A 12 -13.83 -16.61 -20.47
N ASN A 13 -14.09 -16.69 -21.78
CA ASN A 13 -13.27 -16.01 -22.79
C ASN A 13 -13.42 -14.48 -22.72
N ASP A 14 -14.59 -13.97 -22.32
CA ASP A 14 -14.83 -12.53 -22.18
C ASP A 14 -14.11 -11.95 -20.95
N ARG A 15 -13.86 -12.79 -19.95
CA ARG A 15 -13.41 -12.39 -18.61
C ARG A 15 -11.93 -12.65 -18.35
N LYS A 16 -11.34 -13.65 -19.00
CA LYS A 16 -9.96 -14.09 -18.73
C LYS A 16 -8.96 -12.94 -18.77
N ASP A 17 -9.00 -12.12 -19.82
CA ASP A 17 -8.05 -11.01 -19.98
C ASP A 17 -8.23 -9.93 -18.90
N ALA A 18 -9.46 -9.69 -18.46
CA ALA A 18 -9.75 -8.78 -17.37
C ALA A 18 -9.18 -9.28 -16.04
N ILE A 19 -9.30 -10.59 -15.76
CA ILE A 19 -8.77 -11.20 -14.53
C ILE A 19 -7.23 -11.19 -14.52
N VAL A 20 -6.60 -11.54 -15.64
CA VAL A 20 -5.15 -11.44 -15.80
C VAL A 20 -4.70 -9.99 -15.58
N SER A 21 -5.41 -9.03 -16.19
CA SER A 21 -5.11 -7.61 -16.01
C SER A 21 -5.30 -7.13 -14.57
N ALA A 22 -6.25 -7.70 -13.81
CA ALA A 22 -6.45 -7.37 -12.39
C ALA A 22 -5.25 -7.82 -11.57
N LEU A 23 -4.82 -9.07 -11.76
CA LEU A 23 -3.62 -9.63 -11.12
C LEU A 23 -2.36 -8.82 -11.42
N GLU A 24 -2.12 -8.48 -12.69
CA GLU A 24 -0.99 -7.64 -13.11
C GLU A 24 -1.03 -6.23 -12.49
N SER A 25 -2.22 -5.75 -12.12
CA SER A 25 -2.44 -4.44 -11.52
C SER A 25 -2.47 -4.47 -9.99
N GLY A 26 -2.10 -5.61 -9.37
CA GLY A 26 -2.10 -5.78 -7.91
C GLY A 26 -3.49 -5.91 -7.29
N ILE A 27 -4.53 -6.19 -8.09
CA ILE A 27 -5.89 -6.46 -7.62
C ILE A 27 -6.13 -7.96 -7.64
N ASP A 28 -6.10 -8.58 -6.46
CA ASP A 28 -6.13 -10.03 -6.26
C ASP A 28 -7.51 -10.58 -5.85
N ASN A 29 -8.50 -9.71 -5.63
CA ASN A 29 -9.85 -10.07 -5.21
C ASN A 29 -10.81 -10.06 -6.40
N ILE A 30 -11.27 -11.25 -6.80
CA ILE A 30 -12.12 -11.45 -7.97
C ILE A 30 -13.48 -12.03 -7.55
N ILE A 31 -14.57 -11.33 -7.89
CA ILE A 31 -15.91 -11.90 -7.75
C ILE A 31 -16.18 -12.82 -8.94
N ASP A 32 -16.43 -14.09 -8.65
CA ASP A 32 -16.72 -15.09 -9.66
C ASP A 32 -17.60 -16.23 -9.13
N PHE A 33 -18.60 -16.63 -9.90
CA PHE A 33 -19.56 -17.66 -9.52
C PHE A 33 -19.35 -19.00 -10.26
N ASP A 34 -18.61 -19.02 -11.37
CA ASP A 34 -18.65 -20.15 -12.31
C ASP A 34 -17.29 -20.82 -12.58
N ASN A 35 -16.18 -20.10 -12.46
CA ASN A 35 -14.86 -20.52 -12.93
C ASN A 35 -13.75 -20.47 -11.85
N SER A 36 -14.11 -20.52 -10.57
CA SER A 36 -13.17 -20.44 -9.44
C SER A 36 -11.87 -21.25 -9.60
N GLU A 37 -11.94 -22.53 -9.98
CA GLU A 37 -10.76 -23.38 -10.20
C GLU A 37 -9.86 -22.85 -11.32
N SER A 38 -10.43 -22.50 -12.47
CA SER A 38 -9.68 -21.94 -13.60
C SER A 38 -9.07 -20.58 -13.28
N ILE A 39 -9.70 -19.77 -12.43
CA ILE A 39 -9.13 -18.49 -11.99
C ILE A 39 -7.94 -18.72 -11.06
N LYS A 40 -8.03 -19.68 -10.14
CA LYS A 40 -6.93 -20.05 -9.23
C LYS A 40 -5.69 -20.58 -9.98
N GLU A 41 -5.85 -21.12 -11.19
CA GLU A 41 -4.73 -21.49 -12.06
C GLU A 41 -3.96 -20.28 -12.64
N LEU A 42 -4.57 -19.09 -12.69
CA LEU A 42 -3.94 -17.89 -13.26
C LEU A 42 -2.95 -17.22 -12.30
N GLY A 43 -3.06 -17.47 -10.99
CA GLY A 43 -2.18 -16.89 -9.98
C GLY A 43 -2.77 -16.95 -8.57
N ASN A 44 -2.09 -16.30 -7.62
CA ASN A 44 -2.59 -16.18 -6.26
C ASN A 44 -3.73 -15.14 -6.22
N VAL A 45 -4.97 -15.63 -6.22
CA VAL A 45 -6.21 -14.83 -6.16
C VAL A 45 -7.02 -15.21 -4.93
N LYS A 46 -7.81 -14.26 -4.44
CA LYS A 46 -8.94 -14.53 -3.56
C LYS A 46 -10.22 -14.52 -4.40
N ILE A 47 -10.92 -15.64 -4.38
CA ILE A 47 -12.23 -15.78 -5.03
C ILE A 47 -13.33 -15.42 -4.05
N ILE A 48 -14.20 -14.50 -4.47
CA ILE A 48 -15.39 -14.09 -3.75
C ILE A 48 -16.61 -14.66 -4.47
N SER A 49 -17.37 -15.53 -3.80
CA SER A 49 -18.54 -16.17 -4.40
C SER A 49 -19.53 -16.66 -3.34
N ASP A 50 -20.73 -17.03 -3.78
CA ASP A 50 -21.80 -17.64 -2.96
C ASP A 50 -21.55 -19.12 -2.63
N LYS A 51 -20.46 -19.71 -3.13
CA LYS A 51 -20.12 -21.11 -2.91
C LYS A 51 -19.31 -21.29 -1.63
N GLU A 52 -19.52 -22.40 -0.94
CA GLU A 52 -18.74 -22.69 0.27
C GLU A 52 -17.24 -22.88 0.00
N ASN A 53 -16.78 -23.16 -1.21
CA ASN A 53 -15.34 -23.32 -1.49
C ASN A 53 -14.61 -22.01 -1.85
N SER A 54 -15.28 -20.86 -1.73
CA SER A 54 -14.68 -19.54 -1.94
C SER A 54 -13.76 -19.15 -0.79
N ASP A 55 -12.87 -18.19 -1.07
CA ASP A 55 -11.96 -17.62 -0.08
C ASP A 55 -12.69 -16.58 0.80
N ILE A 56 -13.67 -15.88 0.21
CA ILE A 56 -14.62 -15.00 0.92
C ILE A 56 -16.04 -15.37 0.48
N LEU A 57 -16.90 -15.72 1.44
CA LEU A 57 -18.30 -16.06 1.15
C LEU A 57 -19.10 -14.78 0.86
N LEU A 58 -19.74 -14.72 -0.30
CA LEU A 58 -20.61 -13.63 -0.70
C LEU A 58 -22.07 -13.98 -0.42
N LEU A 59 -22.72 -13.16 0.41
CA LEU A 59 -24.16 -13.23 0.67
C LEU A 59 -24.84 -12.00 0.08
N GLY A 60 -26.15 -12.10 -0.20
CA GLY A 60 -26.96 -10.94 -0.58
C GLY A 60 -26.93 -10.57 -2.07
N ASN A 61 -26.30 -11.39 -2.93
CA ASN A 61 -26.23 -11.10 -4.36
C ASN A 61 -27.62 -11.14 -5.04
N ASP A 62 -28.45 -12.12 -4.67
CA ASP A 62 -29.77 -12.35 -5.28
C ASP A 62 -30.94 -12.29 -4.27
N GLU A 63 -30.65 -12.32 -2.96
CA GLU A 63 -31.65 -12.37 -1.89
C GLU A 63 -31.32 -11.40 -0.75
N LYS A 64 -32.30 -11.03 0.08
CA LYS A 64 -32.02 -10.20 1.26
C LYS A 64 -31.35 -11.05 2.34
N VAL A 65 -30.26 -10.54 2.90
CA VAL A 65 -29.48 -11.19 3.97
C VAL A 65 -29.79 -10.59 5.34
N SER A 66 -29.83 -11.43 6.37
CA SER A 66 -29.99 -11.04 7.78
C SER A 66 -28.66 -11.06 8.55
N VAL A 67 -28.67 -10.53 9.78
CA VAL A 67 -27.48 -10.56 10.66
C VAL A 67 -27.18 -12.00 11.10
N GLU A 68 -28.22 -12.81 11.27
CA GLU A 68 -28.14 -14.21 11.65
C GLU A 68 -27.43 -15.03 10.57
N ASP A 69 -27.73 -14.80 9.29
CA ASP A 69 -27.08 -15.49 8.16
C ASP A 69 -25.57 -15.23 8.13
N VAL A 70 -25.17 -13.97 8.38
CA VAL A 70 -23.75 -13.59 8.45
C VAL A 70 -23.04 -14.29 9.60
N LYS A 71 -23.67 -14.32 10.79
CA LYS A 71 -23.07 -14.98 11.97
C LYS A 71 -22.96 -16.49 11.77
N GLU A 72 -23.94 -17.12 11.13
CA GLU A 72 -23.88 -18.53 10.79
C GLU A 72 -22.72 -18.81 9.82
N ALA A 73 -22.56 -17.98 8.78
CA ALA A 73 -21.43 -18.09 7.86
C ALA A 73 -20.08 -17.90 8.55
N GLN A 74 -19.94 -16.91 9.44
CA GLN A 74 -18.70 -16.65 10.18
C GLN A 74 -18.33 -17.77 11.16
N SER A 75 -19.32 -18.52 11.68
CA SER A 75 -19.04 -19.66 12.57
C SER A 75 -18.22 -20.77 11.90
N LYS A 76 -18.12 -20.74 10.57
CA LYS A 76 -17.30 -21.65 9.76
C LYS A 76 -15.86 -21.13 9.52
N ASP A 77 -15.41 -20.14 10.29
CA ASP A 77 -14.08 -19.52 10.22
C ASP A 77 -13.75 -18.95 8.84
N LYS A 78 -14.72 -18.24 8.23
CA LYS A 78 -14.59 -17.61 6.92
C LYS A 78 -14.87 -16.12 6.96
N GLU A 79 -14.12 -15.38 6.16
CA GLU A 79 -14.43 -13.99 5.84
C GLU A 79 -15.75 -13.94 5.06
N VAL A 80 -16.65 -13.01 5.43
CA VAL A 80 -17.96 -12.84 4.82
C VAL A 80 -18.10 -11.46 4.21
N ALA A 81 -18.49 -11.42 2.93
CA ALA A 81 -18.92 -10.23 2.22
C ALA A 81 -20.43 -10.23 2.05
N VAL A 82 -21.07 -9.09 2.29
CA VAL A 82 -22.50 -8.91 2.01
C VAL A 82 -22.69 -7.90 0.88
N TYR A 83 -23.50 -8.25 -0.11
CA TYR A 83 -23.91 -7.37 -1.20
C TYR A 83 -25.29 -6.80 -0.89
N VAL A 84 -25.46 -5.48 -0.91
CA VAL A 84 -26.72 -4.81 -0.56
C VAL A 84 -27.06 -3.76 -1.59
N GLU A 85 -28.23 -3.90 -2.20
CA GLU A 85 -28.80 -2.87 -3.08
C GLU A 85 -29.61 -1.84 -2.27
N ILE A 86 -29.18 -0.59 -2.31
CA ILE A 86 -29.79 0.52 -1.58
C ILE A 86 -30.85 1.18 -2.43
N ASN A 87 -32.12 0.93 -2.08
CA ASN A 87 -33.27 1.54 -2.74
C ASN A 87 -34.05 2.46 -1.81
N ASN A 88 -33.97 2.24 -0.50
CA ASN A 88 -34.73 2.96 0.51
C ASN A 88 -33.99 3.02 1.85
N LYS A 89 -34.59 3.71 2.83
CA LYS A 89 -34.02 3.91 4.16
C LYS A 89 -33.97 2.64 5.03
N GLU A 90 -34.79 1.63 4.74
CA GLU A 90 -34.71 0.32 5.42
C GLU A 90 -33.45 -0.43 4.99
N ASP A 91 -33.07 -0.34 3.72
CA ASP A 91 -31.84 -0.93 3.20
C ASP A 91 -30.60 -0.25 3.82
N GLU A 92 -30.63 1.08 4.02
CA GLU A 92 -29.58 1.80 4.76
C GLU A 92 -29.43 1.28 6.20
N LEU A 93 -30.56 1.07 6.91
CA LEU A 93 -30.54 0.54 8.27
C LEU A 93 -30.03 -0.91 8.31
N LEU A 94 -30.32 -1.70 7.28
CA LEU A 94 -29.79 -3.05 7.14
C LEU A 94 -28.26 -3.03 7.00
N VAL A 95 -27.72 -2.14 6.15
CA VAL A 95 -26.26 -1.95 6.03
C VAL A 95 -25.63 -1.59 7.36
N SER A 96 -26.23 -0.67 8.13
CA SER A 96 -25.72 -0.29 9.45
C SER A 96 -25.66 -1.48 10.42
N LYS A 97 -26.57 -2.45 10.30
CA LYS A 97 -26.53 -3.67 11.12
C LYS A 97 -25.47 -4.64 10.60
N LEU A 98 -25.47 -4.93 9.30
CA LEU A 98 -24.56 -5.88 8.67
C LEU A 98 -23.09 -5.43 8.80
N GLY A 99 -22.81 -4.14 8.72
CA GLY A 99 -21.47 -3.57 8.87
C GLY A 99 -20.85 -3.72 10.27
N THR A 100 -21.62 -4.17 11.26
CA THR A 100 -21.11 -4.51 12.60
C THR A 100 -20.68 -5.98 12.73
N VAL A 101 -21.04 -6.82 11.75
CA VAL A 101 -20.78 -8.26 11.79
C VAL A 101 -19.94 -8.71 10.60
N ALA A 102 -20.28 -8.33 9.37
CA ALA A 102 -19.60 -8.77 8.16
C ALA A 102 -18.19 -8.19 8.07
N ASP A 103 -17.29 -8.89 7.38
CA ASP A 103 -15.94 -8.42 7.10
C ASP A 103 -15.95 -7.37 5.96
N TYR A 104 -16.87 -7.54 5.01
CA TYR A 104 -17.03 -6.64 3.86
C TYR A 104 -18.50 -6.32 3.59
N VAL A 105 -18.79 -5.07 3.22
CA VAL A 105 -20.11 -4.65 2.73
C VAL A 105 -19.97 -3.97 1.37
N ILE A 106 -20.64 -4.52 0.36
CA ILE A 106 -20.67 -4.02 -1.01
C ILE A 106 -22.00 -3.33 -1.24
N LEU A 107 -21.95 -2.04 -1.55
CA LEU A 107 -23.12 -1.20 -1.75
C LEU A 107 -23.37 -1.00 -3.24
N LYS A 108 -24.58 -1.39 -3.69
CA LYS A 108 -25.08 -1.10 -5.04
C LYS A 108 -26.20 -0.07 -4.95
N GLY A 109 -26.20 0.90 -5.85
CA GLY A 109 -27.35 1.78 -6.04
C GLY A 109 -27.57 2.05 -7.51
N LYS A 110 -28.81 2.36 -7.90
CA LYS A 110 -29.13 2.82 -9.27
C LYS A 110 -28.29 4.02 -9.70
N ASN A 111 -28.02 4.89 -8.75
CA ASN A 111 -26.97 5.91 -8.81
C ASN A 111 -26.26 5.93 -7.47
N TRP A 112 -25.09 5.33 -7.40
CA TRP A 112 -24.34 5.21 -6.14
C TRP A 112 -24.03 6.58 -5.51
N LYS A 113 -23.96 7.66 -6.30
CA LYS A 113 -23.73 9.04 -5.82
C LYS A 113 -24.84 9.57 -4.94
N VAL A 114 -26.01 8.95 -4.98
CA VAL A 114 -27.19 9.31 -4.17
C VAL A 114 -27.20 8.54 -2.85
N ILE A 115 -26.40 7.46 -2.72
CA ILE A 115 -26.31 6.70 -1.48
C ILE A 115 -25.71 7.63 -0.42
N PRO A 116 -26.38 7.81 0.74
CA PRO A 116 -25.87 8.68 1.80
C PRO A 116 -24.77 7.95 2.58
N LEU A 117 -23.63 7.69 1.92
CA LEU A 117 -22.51 6.92 2.47
C LEU A 117 -22.04 7.51 3.79
N GLU A 118 -21.92 8.84 3.88
CA GLU A 118 -21.58 9.53 5.13
C GLU A 118 -22.52 9.18 6.28
N ASN A 119 -23.84 9.12 6.04
CA ASN A 119 -24.81 8.75 7.09
C ASN A 119 -24.67 7.29 7.49
N ILE A 120 -24.52 6.40 6.50
CA ILE A 120 -24.31 4.97 6.73
C ILE A 120 -23.05 4.76 7.57
N ILE A 121 -21.95 5.41 7.22
CA ILE A 121 -20.66 5.27 7.90
C ILE A 121 -20.66 5.97 9.26
N ALA A 122 -21.28 7.14 9.38
CA ALA A 122 -21.44 7.82 10.66
C ALA A 122 -22.27 7.00 11.64
N SER A 123 -23.24 6.22 11.16
CA SER A 123 -23.99 5.27 11.99
C SER A 123 -23.16 4.05 12.45
N LEU A 124 -21.98 3.86 11.87
CA LEU A 124 -21.08 2.73 12.03
C LEU A 124 -19.81 3.10 12.84
N GLN A 125 -19.99 3.79 13.97
CA GLN A 125 -18.89 4.36 14.80
C GLN A 125 -17.85 3.34 15.31
N ASN A 126 -18.18 2.03 15.32
CA ASN A 126 -17.30 0.91 15.68
C ASN A 126 -17.37 -0.24 14.65
N ARG A 127 -17.41 0.07 13.34
CA ARG A 127 -17.44 -1.00 12.33
C ARG A 127 -16.17 -1.85 12.34
N SER A 128 -16.36 -3.15 12.25
CA SER A 128 -15.33 -4.12 11.85
C SER A 128 -15.27 -4.27 10.33
N SER A 129 -16.37 -3.99 9.63
CA SER A 129 -16.47 -4.20 8.18
C SER A 129 -15.69 -3.17 7.36
N LYS A 130 -15.14 -3.60 6.23
CA LYS A 130 -14.69 -2.74 5.13
C LYS A 130 -15.84 -2.46 4.15
N ILE A 131 -16.11 -1.20 3.83
CA ILE A 131 -17.23 -0.79 2.97
C ILE A 131 -16.69 -0.47 1.58
N MET A 132 -17.34 -1.00 0.55
CA MET A 132 -17.05 -0.69 -0.84
C MET A 132 -18.30 -0.40 -1.64
N VAL A 133 -18.12 0.31 -2.75
CA VAL A 133 -19.21 0.69 -3.66
C VAL A 133 -19.03 -0.02 -4.99
N ASP A 134 -20.11 -0.60 -5.51
CA ASP A 134 -20.15 -1.19 -6.86
C ASP A 134 -20.25 -0.09 -7.91
N VAL A 135 -19.26 -0.06 -8.80
CA VAL A 135 -19.08 0.98 -9.82
C VAL A 135 -18.93 0.34 -11.22
N PRO A 136 -19.55 0.94 -12.25
CA PRO A 136 -19.61 0.33 -13.57
C PRO A 136 -18.37 0.58 -14.44
N ASN A 137 -17.51 1.55 -14.11
CA ASN A 137 -16.36 1.92 -14.91
C ASN A 137 -15.29 2.67 -14.08
N TYR A 138 -14.14 2.91 -14.69
CA TYR A 138 -13.02 3.59 -14.03
C TYR A 138 -13.33 5.01 -13.57
N GLU A 139 -14.08 5.81 -14.35
CA GLU A 139 -14.35 7.22 -13.98
C GLU A 139 -15.22 7.31 -12.71
N GLU A 140 -16.19 6.40 -12.58
CA GLU A 140 -17.00 6.26 -11.37
C GLU A 140 -16.19 5.70 -10.20
N ALA A 141 -15.29 4.74 -10.44
CA ALA A 141 -14.36 4.24 -9.43
C ALA A 141 -13.44 5.35 -8.90
N LYS A 142 -12.90 6.17 -9.80
CA LYS A 142 -12.05 7.31 -9.47
C LYS A 142 -12.80 8.33 -8.63
N LEU A 143 -14.00 8.71 -9.06
CA LEU A 143 -14.84 9.63 -8.30
C LEU A 143 -15.14 9.07 -6.91
N ALA A 144 -15.46 7.78 -6.78
CA ALA A 144 -15.72 7.15 -5.51
C ALA A 144 -14.50 7.17 -4.58
N LEU A 145 -13.31 6.87 -5.10
CA LEU A 145 -12.08 6.85 -4.30
C LEU A 145 -11.58 8.25 -3.90
N GLU A 146 -11.71 9.25 -4.79
CA GLU A 146 -11.21 10.62 -4.58
C GLU A 146 -12.15 11.51 -3.77
N THR A 147 -13.47 11.39 -3.97
CA THR A 147 -14.45 12.29 -3.32
C THR A 147 -14.66 11.98 -1.84
N MET A 148 -14.20 10.81 -1.39
CA MET A 148 -14.59 10.24 -0.10
C MET A 148 -13.43 10.16 0.88
N GLU A 149 -13.17 11.26 1.60
CA GLU A 149 -12.16 11.35 2.67
C GLU A 149 -12.43 10.33 3.81
N HIS A 150 -13.70 10.01 4.07
CA HIS A 150 -14.13 9.09 5.15
C HIS A 150 -15.12 8.00 4.70
N GLY A 151 -15.39 7.90 3.40
CA GLY A 151 -16.51 7.13 2.82
C GLY A 151 -16.24 5.63 2.61
N SER A 152 -15.87 5.26 1.39
CA SER A 152 -15.57 3.86 1.08
C SER A 152 -14.12 3.49 1.41
N ASP A 153 -13.90 2.28 1.93
CA ASP A 153 -12.55 1.70 1.98
C ASP A 153 -12.14 1.13 0.63
N GLY A 154 -13.08 0.88 -0.27
CA GLY A 154 -12.76 0.39 -1.60
C GLY A 154 -13.88 0.52 -2.63
N VAL A 155 -13.66 -0.08 -3.80
CA VAL A 155 -14.62 -0.13 -4.90
C VAL A 155 -14.67 -1.53 -5.49
N LEU A 156 -15.83 -1.94 -5.99
CA LEU A 156 -16.00 -3.12 -6.83
C LEU A 156 -16.18 -2.64 -8.27
N LEU A 157 -15.18 -2.85 -9.13
CA LEU A 157 -15.26 -2.50 -10.54
C LEU A 157 -15.86 -3.64 -11.35
N SER A 158 -17.03 -3.39 -11.95
CA SER A 158 -17.72 -4.35 -12.81
C SER A 158 -17.37 -4.12 -14.29
N SER A 159 -16.16 -4.49 -14.71
CA SER A 159 -15.66 -4.23 -16.08
C SER A 159 -14.83 -5.40 -16.63
N ASN A 160 -14.93 -5.60 -17.94
CA ASN A 160 -14.04 -6.48 -18.71
C ASN A 160 -12.91 -5.71 -19.41
N ASP A 161 -12.88 -4.38 -19.30
CA ASP A 161 -11.86 -3.56 -19.96
C ASP A 161 -10.55 -3.57 -19.14
N ALA A 162 -9.54 -4.27 -19.67
CA ALA A 162 -8.21 -4.35 -19.08
C ALA A 162 -7.57 -2.95 -18.89
N ASN A 163 -7.89 -1.97 -19.72
CA ASN A 163 -7.39 -0.61 -19.55
C ASN A 163 -8.01 0.07 -18.32
N GLU A 164 -9.31 -0.09 -18.08
CA GLU A 164 -9.96 0.42 -16.86
C GLU A 164 -9.37 -0.20 -15.60
N ILE A 165 -9.12 -1.50 -15.63
CA ILE A 165 -8.52 -2.24 -14.52
C ILE A 165 -7.10 -1.76 -14.22
N ARG A 166 -6.26 -1.59 -15.24
CA ARG A 166 -4.89 -1.04 -15.07
C ARG A 166 -4.89 0.37 -14.49
N ARG A 167 -5.80 1.22 -14.99
CA ARG A 167 -5.96 2.58 -14.47
C ARG A 167 -6.41 2.55 -13.01
N LEU A 168 -7.31 1.64 -12.64
CA LEU A 168 -7.77 1.46 -11.26
C LEU A 168 -6.65 1.01 -10.33
N GLY A 169 -5.85 0.00 -10.70
CA GLY A 169 -4.69 -0.41 -9.90
C GLY A 169 -3.70 0.74 -9.67
N SER A 170 -3.39 1.50 -10.73
CA SER A 170 -2.55 2.70 -10.65
C SER A 170 -3.12 3.79 -9.73
N LEU A 171 -4.45 3.91 -9.67
CA LEU A 171 -5.12 4.87 -8.79
C LEU A 171 -5.02 4.43 -7.32
N ILE A 172 -5.27 3.16 -7.03
CA ILE A 172 -5.17 2.61 -5.67
C ILE A 172 -3.75 2.78 -5.13
N GLU A 173 -2.75 2.47 -5.95
CA GLU A 173 -1.34 2.68 -5.61
C GLU A 173 -1.07 4.15 -5.27
N LYS A 174 -1.57 5.11 -6.08
CA LYS A 174 -1.41 6.54 -5.82
C LYS A 174 -2.11 7.01 -4.55
N THR A 175 -3.33 6.54 -4.28
CA THR A 175 -4.11 6.91 -3.09
C THR A 175 -3.54 6.26 -1.82
N SER A 176 -2.78 5.18 -1.95
CA SER A 176 -2.11 4.52 -0.82
C SER A 176 -0.82 5.21 -0.37
N LYS A 177 -0.33 6.21 -1.13
CA LYS A 177 0.91 6.93 -0.79
C LYS A 177 0.78 7.68 0.53
N GLU A 178 1.63 7.34 1.47
CA GLU A 178 1.84 8.13 2.68
C GLU A 178 2.59 9.42 2.28
N ILE A 179 2.24 10.55 2.88
CA ILE A 179 2.99 11.82 2.71
C ILE A 179 3.64 12.11 4.05
N TYR A 180 4.97 12.23 4.06
CA TYR A 180 5.74 12.62 5.24
C TYR A 180 6.14 14.09 5.14
N GLU A 181 5.99 14.82 6.23
CA GLU A 181 6.53 16.17 6.35
C GLU A 181 8.06 16.07 6.53
N LEU A 182 8.81 16.38 5.47
CA LEU A 182 10.26 16.49 5.53
C LEU A 182 10.66 17.83 6.15
N LYS A 183 11.62 17.80 7.07
CA LYS A 183 12.14 18.99 7.76
C LYS A 183 13.62 19.18 7.45
N GLU A 184 14.01 20.42 7.19
CA GLU A 184 15.40 20.81 6.96
C GLU A 184 16.20 20.73 8.27
N ALA A 185 17.37 20.10 8.26
CA ALA A 185 18.26 20.05 9.41
C ALA A 185 19.65 20.52 9.02
N THR A 186 20.27 21.35 9.87
CA THR A 186 21.61 21.87 9.64
C THR A 186 22.64 20.85 10.10
N VAL A 187 23.49 20.37 9.20
CA VAL A 187 24.62 19.50 9.55
C VAL A 187 25.59 20.26 10.45
N THR A 188 25.82 19.76 11.67
CA THR A 188 26.69 20.39 12.67
C THR A 188 28.02 19.69 12.81
N LYS A 189 28.10 18.40 12.45
CA LYS A 189 29.35 17.63 12.52
C LYS A 189 29.37 16.50 11.49
N VAL A 190 30.53 16.33 10.85
CA VAL A 190 30.85 15.17 9.99
C VAL A 190 32.21 14.64 10.43
N GLU A 191 32.28 13.36 10.83
CA GLU A 191 33.49 12.76 11.38
C GLU A 191 33.65 11.30 10.96
N SER A 192 34.86 10.89 10.54
CA SER A 192 35.13 9.47 10.30
C SER A 192 35.33 8.74 11.63
N VAL A 193 34.66 7.60 11.81
CA VAL A 193 34.62 6.88 13.10
C VAL A 193 35.23 5.47 13.05
N GLY A 194 35.83 5.09 11.92
CA GLY A 194 36.52 3.81 11.74
C GLY A 194 35.69 2.71 11.05
N LEU A 195 36.10 1.45 11.18
CA LEU A 195 35.42 0.31 10.55
C LEU A 195 34.20 -0.15 11.35
N GLY A 196 33.08 -0.37 10.67
CA GLY A 196 31.88 -0.97 11.26
C GLY A 196 31.02 -1.72 10.25
N ASP A 197 30.04 -2.45 10.75
CA ASP A 197 29.09 -3.20 9.93
C ASP A 197 27.96 -2.27 9.47
N ARG A 198 27.75 -2.22 8.15
CA ARG A 198 26.67 -1.45 7.50
C ARG A 198 25.74 -2.38 6.74
N VAL A 199 24.54 -1.87 6.45
CA VAL A 199 23.53 -2.55 5.64
C VAL A 199 23.40 -1.85 4.29
N CYS A 200 23.40 -2.66 3.23
CA CYS A 200 22.96 -2.33 1.89
C CYS A 200 21.54 -2.89 1.72
N VAL A 201 20.58 -2.08 1.31
CA VAL A 201 19.22 -2.55 0.99
C VAL A 201 19.03 -2.48 -0.53
N ASP A 202 18.77 -3.62 -1.15
CA ASP A 202 18.35 -3.73 -2.55
C ASP A 202 16.83 -4.00 -2.57
N THR A 203 16.07 -3.12 -3.20
CA THR A 203 14.62 -3.26 -3.37
C THR A 203 14.28 -3.95 -4.70
N CYS A 204 13.03 -4.39 -4.81
CA CYS A 204 12.41 -4.84 -6.06
C CYS A 204 11.80 -3.66 -6.86
N SER A 205 12.15 -2.42 -6.52
CA SER A 205 11.61 -1.20 -7.11
C SER A 205 12.74 -0.30 -7.62
N ILE A 206 12.53 0.35 -8.77
CA ILE A 206 13.48 1.32 -9.30
C ILE A 206 13.17 2.69 -8.70
N MET A 207 14.12 3.29 -7.98
CA MET A 207 14.01 4.64 -7.44
C MET A 207 14.54 5.68 -8.43
N GLU A 208 13.87 6.82 -8.50
CA GLU A 208 14.28 7.97 -9.30
C GLU A 208 15.38 8.79 -8.60
N VAL A 209 15.97 9.74 -9.33
CA VAL A 209 16.89 10.71 -8.72
C VAL A 209 16.11 11.58 -7.73
N GLY A 210 16.67 11.78 -6.54
CA GLY A 210 15.97 12.39 -5.42
C GLY A 210 15.08 11.43 -4.62
N GLU A 211 15.00 10.13 -4.96
CA GLU A 211 14.35 9.12 -4.13
C GLU A 211 15.35 8.32 -3.28
N GLY A 212 14.92 7.93 -2.08
CA GLY A 212 15.77 7.24 -1.12
C GLY A 212 14.97 6.62 0.03
N MET A 213 15.63 6.39 1.17
CA MET A 213 15.02 5.84 2.39
C MET A 213 15.27 6.75 3.58
N LEU A 214 14.33 6.75 4.53
CA LEU A 214 14.47 7.46 5.80
C LEU A 214 15.22 6.58 6.81
N ILE A 215 16.45 6.98 7.16
CA ILE A 215 17.37 6.20 8.02
C ILE A 215 18.03 7.08 9.07
N GLY A 216 18.11 6.62 10.32
CA GLY A 216 18.78 7.35 11.39
C GLY A 216 19.11 6.47 12.59
N SER A 217 20.04 6.92 13.45
CA SER A 217 20.41 6.17 14.65
C SER A 217 19.29 6.11 15.70
N PHE A 218 18.29 6.98 15.61
CA PHE A 218 17.14 7.03 16.51
C PHE A 218 15.84 7.16 15.71
N ALA A 219 14.78 6.45 16.11
CA ALA A 219 13.47 6.54 15.47
C ALA A 219 12.86 7.96 15.54
N SER A 220 13.30 8.80 16.48
CA SER A 220 12.85 10.19 16.62
C SER A 220 13.43 11.16 15.58
N GLY A 221 14.33 10.70 14.71
CA GLY A 221 14.99 11.54 13.71
C GLY A 221 15.71 10.73 12.65
N LEU A 222 15.17 10.74 11.43
CA LEU A 222 15.67 10.00 10.29
C LEU A 222 16.16 10.97 9.21
N PHE A 223 17.23 10.58 8.53
CA PHE A 223 17.80 11.28 7.39
C PHE A 223 17.30 10.64 6.09
N MET A 224 17.08 11.46 5.07
CA MET A 224 16.79 10.96 3.73
C MET A 224 18.11 10.55 3.05
N VAL A 225 18.42 9.25 3.09
CA VAL A 225 19.58 8.66 2.42
C VAL A 225 19.19 8.33 0.99
N HIS A 226 19.84 8.98 0.03
CA HIS A 226 19.54 8.87 -1.39
C HIS A 226 19.94 7.49 -1.95
N SER A 227 19.18 7.02 -2.94
CA SER A 227 19.49 5.79 -3.67
C SER A 227 20.75 5.91 -4.54
N GLU A 228 21.35 4.80 -4.93
CA GLU A 228 22.48 4.76 -5.88
C GLU A 228 22.01 5.01 -7.34
N SER A 229 21.03 5.90 -7.55
CA SER A 229 20.43 6.20 -8.85
C SER A 229 21.25 7.18 -9.72
N LEU A 230 22.24 7.87 -9.13
CA LEU A 230 23.16 8.72 -9.89
C LEU A 230 24.37 7.90 -10.37
N GLU A 231 24.67 8.02 -11.66
CA GLU A 231 25.92 7.50 -12.24
C GLU A 231 27.11 8.37 -11.81
N SER A 232 28.25 7.73 -11.55
CA SER A 232 29.54 8.42 -11.42
C SER A 232 30.53 7.89 -12.46
N GLU A 233 31.65 8.59 -12.66
CA GLU A 233 32.71 8.14 -13.58
C GLU A 233 33.24 6.73 -13.24
N TYR A 234 33.11 6.31 -11.99
CA TYR A 234 33.70 5.08 -11.47
C TYR A 234 32.68 3.97 -11.17
N VAL A 235 31.39 4.31 -11.06
CA VAL A 235 30.35 3.38 -10.61
C VAL A 235 29.06 3.58 -11.41
N ALA A 236 28.61 2.50 -12.05
CA ALA A 236 27.31 2.45 -12.70
C ALA A 236 26.17 2.55 -11.67
N SER A 237 25.09 3.24 -12.05
CA SER A 237 23.92 3.41 -11.19
C SER A 237 23.25 2.08 -10.85
N ARG A 238 22.74 1.99 -9.63
CA ARG A 238 21.89 0.91 -9.13
C ARG A 238 20.68 1.56 -8.46
N PRO A 239 19.70 2.04 -9.23
CA PRO A 239 18.57 2.81 -8.71
C PRO A 239 17.65 1.99 -7.78
N PHE A 240 17.84 0.68 -7.66
CA PHE A 240 17.14 -0.16 -6.68
C PHE A 240 17.90 -0.30 -5.34
N ARG A 241 19.10 0.30 -5.20
CA ARG A 241 19.96 0.15 -4.03
C ARG A 241 20.02 1.42 -3.19
N VAL A 242 19.91 1.25 -1.87
CA VAL A 242 20.31 2.27 -0.89
C VAL A 242 21.43 1.71 -0.02
N ASN A 243 22.53 2.45 0.06
CA ASN A 243 23.60 2.16 1.02
C ASN A 243 23.19 2.76 2.38
N ALA A 244 22.29 2.06 3.07
CA ALA A 244 21.44 2.63 4.11
C ALA A 244 22.19 3.23 5.31
N GLY A 245 22.95 2.42 6.05
CA GLY A 245 23.61 2.89 7.27
C GLY A 245 24.15 1.75 8.12
N ALA A 246 24.61 2.05 9.33
CA ALA A 246 25.10 1.05 10.28
C ALA A 246 23.98 0.08 10.73
N VAL A 247 24.35 -1.15 11.11
CA VAL A 247 23.40 -2.22 11.50
C VAL A 247 22.37 -1.86 12.58
N HIS A 248 22.69 -0.88 13.46
CA HIS A 248 21.81 -0.41 14.54
C HIS A 248 20.87 0.72 14.12
N ALA A 249 21.03 1.30 12.92
CA ALA A 249 20.20 2.41 12.50
C ALA A 249 18.77 1.90 12.20
N TYR A 250 17.80 2.76 12.43
CA TYR A 250 16.41 2.54 12.09
C TYR A 250 16.16 2.89 10.62
N VAL A 251 15.23 2.18 9.99
CA VAL A 251 14.61 2.54 8.71
C VAL A 251 13.10 2.69 8.89
N MET A 252 12.48 3.58 8.12
CA MET A 252 11.02 3.70 8.06
C MET A 252 10.38 2.54 7.27
N THR A 253 9.28 2.00 7.81
CA THR A 253 8.49 0.89 7.25
C THR A 253 7.00 1.29 7.23
N PRO A 254 6.16 0.61 6.42
CA PRO A 254 4.74 0.98 6.28
C PRO A 254 3.98 1.10 7.60
N GLY A 255 3.00 2.00 7.64
CA GLY A 255 2.18 2.24 8.83
C GLY A 255 2.91 3.07 9.91
N ASN A 256 3.84 3.94 9.49
CA ASN A 256 4.60 4.83 10.36
C ASN A 256 5.38 4.10 11.48
N LYS A 257 5.98 2.97 11.14
CA LYS A 257 6.78 2.13 12.06
C LYS A 257 8.25 2.16 11.65
N THR A 258 9.14 1.86 12.59
CA THR A 258 10.57 1.71 12.30
C THR A 258 11.06 0.32 12.67
N ARG A 259 12.07 -0.17 11.95
CA ARG A 259 12.79 -1.42 12.23
C ARG A 259 14.29 -1.19 12.20
N TYR A 260 15.07 -2.02 12.88
CA TYR A 260 16.52 -1.95 12.73
C TYR A 260 16.94 -2.46 11.36
N LEU A 261 17.92 -1.81 10.73
CA LEU A 261 18.46 -2.24 9.43
C LEU A 261 18.99 -3.69 9.46
N SER A 262 19.49 -4.14 10.61
CA SER A 262 19.98 -5.52 10.80
C SER A 262 18.88 -6.58 10.84
N GLU A 263 17.62 -6.19 11.05
CA GLU A 263 16.46 -7.10 11.09
C GLU A 263 15.80 -7.28 9.73
N LEU A 264 16.26 -6.55 8.71
CA LEU A 264 15.65 -6.57 7.38
C LEU A 264 16.04 -7.82 6.61
N GLU A 265 15.04 -8.51 6.07
CA GLU A 265 15.19 -9.71 5.25
C GLU A 265 14.55 -9.53 3.86
N ALA A 266 14.78 -10.48 2.95
CA ALA A 266 14.12 -10.47 1.66
C ALA A 266 12.62 -10.75 1.82
N GLY A 267 11.78 -9.99 1.12
CA GLY A 267 10.33 -10.03 1.26
C GLY A 267 9.75 -9.05 2.29
N ASP A 268 10.59 -8.45 3.15
CA ASP A 268 10.16 -7.36 4.03
C ASP A 268 9.81 -6.10 3.21
N GLU A 269 8.97 -5.25 3.79
CA GLU A 269 8.57 -3.97 3.23
C GLU A 269 9.32 -2.80 3.89
N VAL A 270 9.73 -1.82 3.08
CA VAL A 270 10.33 -0.55 3.53
C VAL A 270 9.69 0.63 2.80
N ILE A 271 9.80 1.81 3.38
CA ILE A 271 9.37 3.05 2.74
C ILE A 271 10.50 3.65 1.93
N THR A 272 10.24 3.84 0.63
CA THR A 272 11.01 4.75 -0.24
C THR A 272 10.29 6.08 -0.31
N ILE A 273 11.03 7.18 -0.36
CA ILE A 273 10.47 8.53 -0.32
C ILE A 273 11.18 9.45 -1.31
N ASN A 274 10.44 10.40 -1.88
CA ASN A 274 11.00 11.46 -2.74
C ASN A 274 11.16 12.80 -2.01
N THR A 275 11.74 13.78 -2.69
CA THR A 275 12.03 15.12 -2.14
C THR A 275 10.80 15.92 -1.74
N LYS A 276 9.61 15.52 -2.20
CA LYS A 276 8.31 16.15 -1.84
C LYS A 276 7.66 15.47 -0.64
N GLY A 277 8.29 14.45 -0.07
CA GLY A 277 7.75 13.67 1.02
C GLY A 277 6.77 12.57 0.59
N GLU A 278 6.58 12.35 -0.71
CA GLU A 278 5.70 11.29 -1.21
C GLU A 278 6.40 9.94 -1.01
N ALA A 279 5.77 9.07 -0.23
CA ALA A 279 6.29 7.74 0.07
C ALA A 279 5.61 6.65 -0.75
N LYS A 280 6.39 5.60 -1.03
CA LYS A 280 5.95 4.36 -1.66
C LYS A 280 6.53 3.19 -0.88
N THR A 281 5.71 2.17 -0.66
CA THR A 281 6.21 0.89 -0.15
C THR A 281 7.03 0.20 -1.23
N ALA A 282 8.21 -0.29 -0.84
CA ALA A 282 9.08 -1.10 -1.68
C ALA A 282 9.38 -2.42 -0.98
N ILE A 283 9.37 -3.51 -1.75
CA ILE A 283 9.73 -4.84 -1.26
C ILE A 283 11.26 -4.97 -1.29
N ILE A 284 11.85 -5.52 -0.23
CA ILE A 284 13.28 -5.81 -0.18
C ILE A 284 13.55 -7.09 -0.98
N GLY A 285 14.41 -7.00 -1.99
CA GLY A 285 14.93 -8.16 -2.70
C GLY A 285 16.14 -8.77 -1.99
N ARG A 286 17.00 -7.93 -1.39
CA ARG A 286 18.17 -8.37 -0.63
C ARG A 286 18.63 -7.32 0.39
N SER A 287 18.94 -7.77 1.60
CA SER A 287 19.67 -7.01 2.62
C SER A 287 21.08 -7.59 2.78
N LYS A 288 22.13 -6.75 2.70
CA LYS A 288 23.53 -7.19 2.78
C LYS A 288 24.27 -6.45 3.88
N ILE A 289 24.77 -7.20 4.87
CA ILE A 289 25.67 -6.68 5.90
C ILE A 289 27.12 -6.82 5.42
N GLU A 290 27.88 -5.73 5.47
CA GLU A 290 29.32 -5.74 5.18
C GLU A 290 30.09 -4.72 6.01
N ARG A 291 31.37 -5.00 6.24
CA ARG A 291 32.24 -4.16 7.07
C ARG A 291 32.95 -3.11 6.22
N ARG A 292 32.73 -1.83 6.52
CA ARG A 292 33.27 -0.69 5.76
C ARG A 292 33.71 0.44 6.69
N PRO A 293 34.59 1.36 6.23
CA PRO A 293 34.83 2.62 6.92
C PRO A 293 33.52 3.41 7.03
N LEU A 294 33.22 3.90 8.22
CA LEU A 294 32.02 4.66 8.53
C LEU A 294 32.35 6.12 8.79
N MET A 295 31.33 6.93 8.59
CA MET A 295 31.28 8.36 8.88
C MET A 295 30.02 8.63 9.70
N MET A 296 30.19 9.36 10.80
CA MET A 296 29.11 9.88 11.60
C MET A 296 28.72 11.27 11.08
N ILE A 297 27.42 11.46 10.91
CA ILE A 297 26.81 12.74 10.57
C ILE A 297 25.91 13.14 11.74
N GLU A 298 26.11 14.35 12.27
CA GLU A 298 25.24 15.00 13.24
C GLU A 298 24.57 16.20 12.56
N ALA A 299 23.25 16.32 12.74
CA ALA A 299 22.49 17.47 12.30
C ALA A 299 21.54 17.95 13.40
N GLU A 300 21.08 19.18 13.28
CA GLU A 300 20.19 19.82 14.24
C GLU A 300 19.02 20.50 13.54
N ASN A 301 17.80 20.29 14.06
CA ASN A 301 16.61 21.05 13.72
C ASN A 301 15.97 21.55 15.02
N ASN A 302 15.81 22.87 15.17
CA ASN A 302 15.16 23.48 16.33
C ASN A 302 15.67 22.99 17.70
N GLY A 303 17.00 22.81 17.83
CA GLY A 303 17.63 22.31 19.05
C GLY A 303 17.57 20.78 19.25
N GLN A 304 16.84 20.05 18.40
CA GLN A 304 16.84 18.59 18.39
C GLN A 304 18.03 18.08 17.56
N LYS A 305 18.95 17.37 18.23
CA LYS A 305 20.10 16.74 17.57
C LYS A 305 19.74 15.34 17.08
N ILE A 306 20.08 15.06 15.84
CA ILE A 306 19.89 13.78 15.17
C ILE A 306 21.23 13.28 14.63
N LYS A 307 21.39 11.96 14.56
CA LYS A 307 22.63 11.31 14.11
C LYS A 307 22.34 10.14 13.20
N THR A 308 23.28 9.89 12.30
CA THR A 308 23.34 8.64 11.54
C THR A 308 24.80 8.25 11.31
N LEU A 309 25.04 6.97 11.09
CA LEU A 309 26.32 6.44 10.66
C LEU A 309 26.13 5.78 9.30
N VAL A 310 26.87 6.27 8.32
CA VAL A 310 26.84 5.78 6.93
C VAL A 310 28.24 5.41 6.49
N GLN A 311 28.35 4.72 5.34
CA GLN A 311 29.65 4.42 4.77
C GLN A 311 30.37 5.73 4.37
N ASN A 312 31.67 5.79 4.63
CA ASN A 312 32.52 6.87 4.13
C ASN A 312 32.87 6.59 2.66
N ALA A 313 32.03 7.06 1.73
CA ALA A 313 32.26 6.97 0.29
C ALA A 313 31.45 8.03 -0.48
N GLU A 314 31.97 8.47 -1.63
CA GLU A 314 31.36 9.50 -2.51
C GLU A 314 29.96 9.13 -3.04
N THR A 315 29.66 7.82 -3.10
CA THR A 315 28.39 7.29 -3.62
C THR A 315 27.28 7.37 -2.57
N ILE A 316 27.61 7.71 -1.33
CA ILE A 316 26.67 7.85 -0.24
C ILE A 316 26.25 9.30 -0.17
N ARG A 317 24.95 9.54 -0.39
CA ARG A 317 24.41 10.89 -0.49
C ARG A 317 23.22 11.06 0.44
N LEU A 318 23.13 12.23 1.05
CA LEU A 318 21.92 12.73 1.68
C LEU A 318 21.20 13.67 0.71
N VAL A 319 19.93 13.96 0.94
CA VAL A 319 19.16 14.91 0.13
C VAL A 319 19.13 16.27 0.82
N SER A 320 19.43 17.33 0.07
CA SER A 320 19.41 18.72 0.56
C SER A 320 18.00 19.31 0.60
N GLU A 321 17.86 20.50 1.21
CA GLU A 321 16.63 21.31 1.18
C GLU A 321 16.14 21.62 -0.25
N LYS A 322 17.05 21.61 -1.24
CA LYS A 322 16.74 21.83 -2.65
C LYS A 322 16.36 20.54 -3.39
N GLY A 323 16.33 19.40 -2.68
CA GLY A 323 16.10 18.08 -3.27
C GLY A 323 17.32 17.50 -4.00
N GLU A 324 18.50 18.10 -3.83
CA GLU A 324 19.72 17.68 -4.52
C GLU A 324 20.47 16.63 -3.70
N PRO A 325 20.90 15.50 -4.29
CA PRO A 325 21.77 14.55 -3.60
C PRO A 325 23.16 15.14 -3.34
N ILE A 326 23.56 15.24 -2.08
CA ILE A 326 24.86 15.75 -1.62
C ILE A 326 25.67 14.59 -1.01
N SER A 327 26.91 14.41 -1.47
CA SER A 327 27.88 13.46 -0.91
C SER A 327 28.13 13.71 0.56
N VAL A 328 28.23 12.64 1.34
CA VAL A 328 28.59 12.71 2.77
C VAL A 328 30.08 12.92 3.01
N SER A 329 30.91 12.52 2.04
CA SER A 329 32.37 12.73 2.02
C SER A 329 32.74 13.92 1.16
#